data_AF-A0AB39TUW6-F1
#
_entry.id   AF-A0AB39TUW6-F1
#
_cell.length_a   1.000
_cell.length_b   1.000
_cell.length_c   1.000
_cell.angle_alpha   90.00
_cell.angle_beta   90.00
_cell.angle_gamma   90.00
#
_symmetry.space_group_name_H-M   'P 1'
#
loop_
_entity.id
_entity.type
_entity.pdbx_description
1 polymer ?
#
loop_
_entity_poly.entity_id
_entity_poly.type
_entity_poly.pdbx_seq_one_letter_code
_entity_poly.pdbx_strand_id
1 'polypeptide(L)'
;MIVYAPAALFFLLFGIGVLRDRRRFSNAVLLGIAVSLLSLALLTELRKAPTLVVELVAVAIVLLPAIGTVALAWFLLANGLTMIRKEGRRPANLLSLLAGLGIIALLALMAAAVVTGSHRLAILAGTALLVVGYISFLFVCFVGYAFLYGRHRPRRDVDFVVVLGSGLIGGDRVPPLLASRLDRGREVYEQQAARGNPPVLITSGGQGPDEKLPESHAMADYLTERGFPAQHLAREDRSRTTEENLLFSKAIMEQAKTGYHCVVVTNNFHAFRAALTARKTGVNGHVFGSPTAAYYWPSATIREFAAVFLSHKLVNFGICGLLALCGVLAAL
;
A
#
# COMPACT_ATOMS: atom_id res chain seq x y z
N MET A 1 -21.31 27.59 -1.68
CA MET A 1 -21.71 26.60 -0.64
C MET A 1 -22.22 25.28 -1.22
N ILE A 2 -23.22 25.27 -2.11
CA ILE A 2 -23.79 24.00 -2.65
C ILE A 2 -22.76 23.12 -3.37
N VAL A 3 -21.84 23.72 -4.14
CA VAL A 3 -20.80 22.97 -4.90
C VAL A 3 -19.85 22.17 -3.99
N TYR A 4 -19.69 22.58 -2.72
CA TYR A 4 -18.84 21.87 -1.76
C TYR A 4 -19.57 20.73 -1.02
N ALA A 5 -20.90 20.66 -1.11
CA ALA A 5 -21.70 19.69 -0.36
C ALA A 5 -21.31 18.23 -0.67
N PRO A 6 -21.06 17.81 -1.93
CA PRO A 6 -20.59 16.46 -2.22
C PRO A 6 -19.24 16.15 -1.57
N ALA A 7 -18.27 17.06 -1.65
CA ALA A 7 -16.96 16.89 -1.03
C ALA A 7 -17.07 16.74 0.50
N ALA A 8 -17.89 17.58 1.14
CA ALA A 8 -18.15 17.52 2.58
C ALA A 8 -18.83 16.20 2.99
N LEU A 9 -19.80 15.71 2.21
CA LEU A 9 -20.47 14.44 2.45
C LEU A 9 -19.47 13.27 2.42
N PHE A 10 -18.65 13.17 1.37
CA PHE A 10 -17.65 12.10 1.26
C PHE A 10 -16.57 12.19 2.35
N PHE A 11 -16.18 13.41 2.75
CA PHE A 11 -15.27 13.61 3.86
C PHE A 11 -15.87 13.16 5.21
N LEU A 12 -17.17 13.41 5.42
CA LEU A 12 -17.89 12.95 6.60
C LEU A 12 -18.01 11.41 6.61
N LEU A 13 -18.35 10.80 5.48
CA LEU A 13 -18.38 9.33 5.34
C LEU A 13 -17.00 8.72 5.59
N PHE A 14 -15.94 9.36 5.10
CA PHE A 14 -14.56 9.00 5.41
C PHE A 14 -14.29 9.05 6.92
N GLY A 15 -14.64 10.14 7.59
CA GLY A 15 -14.48 10.30 9.04
C GLY A 15 -15.21 9.21 9.83
N ILE A 16 -16.46 8.92 9.50
CA ILE A 16 -17.23 7.83 10.11
C ILE A 16 -16.55 6.48 9.87
N GLY A 17 -16.07 6.23 8.65
CA GLY A 17 -15.36 5.01 8.28
C GLY A 17 -14.07 4.81 9.10
N VAL A 18 -13.28 5.87 9.27
CA VAL A 18 -12.05 5.87 10.08
C VAL A 18 -12.34 5.64 11.56
N LEU A 19 -13.41 6.25 12.09
CA LEU A 19 -13.83 6.05 13.48
C LEU A 19 -14.32 4.62 13.74
N ARG A 20 -15.00 3.99 12.77
CA ARG A 20 -15.46 2.60 12.88
C ARG A 20 -14.31 1.60 12.76
N ASP A 21 -13.50 1.71 11.71
CA ASP A 21 -12.28 0.92 11.55
C ASP A 21 -11.34 1.57 10.53
N ARG A 22 -10.16 1.98 10.99
CA ARG A 22 -9.12 2.62 10.16
C ARG A 22 -8.55 1.68 9.10
N ARG A 23 -8.75 0.38 9.23
CA ARG A 23 -8.16 -0.67 8.38
C ARG A 23 -9.08 -1.06 7.23
N ARG A 24 -9.92 -0.14 6.74
CA ARG A 24 -10.81 -0.35 5.60
C ARG A 24 -10.25 0.34 4.37
N PHE A 25 -10.14 -0.40 3.26
CA PHE A 25 -9.73 0.18 1.97
C PHE A 25 -10.75 1.22 1.46
N SER A 26 -12.04 1.07 1.80
CA SER A 26 -13.06 2.07 1.48
C SER A 26 -12.74 3.46 2.01
N ASN A 27 -12.05 3.58 3.14
CA ASN A 27 -11.66 4.89 3.69
C ASN A 27 -10.69 5.61 2.74
N ALA A 28 -9.78 4.87 2.11
CA ALA A 28 -8.86 5.42 1.11
C ALA A 28 -9.63 5.98 -0.10
N VAL A 29 -10.61 5.23 -0.60
CA VAL A 29 -11.43 5.64 -1.74
C VAL A 29 -12.33 6.83 -1.39
N LEU A 30 -13.00 6.82 -0.24
CA LEU A 30 -13.85 7.93 0.22
C LEU A 30 -13.04 9.23 0.38
N LEU A 31 -11.82 9.14 0.93
CA LEU A 31 -10.93 10.30 1.03
C LEU A 31 -10.52 10.79 -0.37
N GLY A 32 -10.15 9.88 -1.27
CA GLY A 32 -9.80 10.22 -2.64
C GLY A 32 -10.94 10.93 -3.37
N ILE A 33 -12.17 10.41 -3.26
CA ILE A 33 -13.36 11.05 -3.84
C ILE A 33 -13.59 12.42 -3.22
N ALA A 34 -13.49 12.56 -1.89
CA ALA A 34 -13.66 13.84 -1.21
C ALA A 34 -12.64 14.89 -1.71
N VAL A 35 -11.37 14.51 -1.84
CA VAL A 35 -10.31 15.40 -2.35
C VAL A 35 -10.53 15.76 -3.82
N SER A 36 -10.91 14.80 -4.67
CA SER A 36 -11.21 15.07 -6.08
C SER A 36 -12.39 16.03 -6.24
N LEU A 37 -13.48 15.81 -5.50
CA LEU A 37 -14.66 16.67 -5.53
C LEU A 37 -14.37 18.06 -4.95
N LEU A 38 -13.57 18.14 -3.88
CA LEU A 38 -13.12 19.41 -3.32
C LEU A 38 -12.29 20.19 -4.36
N SER A 39 -11.37 19.51 -5.04
CA SER A 39 -10.54 20.11 -6.10
C SER A 39 -11.42 20.66 -7.21
N LEU A 40 -12.40 19.90 -7.69
CA LEU A 40 -13.36 20.35 -8.70
C LEU A 40 -14.19 21.54 -8.22
N ALA A 41 -14.64 21.53 -6.97
CA ALA A 41 -15.37 22.66 -6.38
C ALA A 41 -14.51 23.92 -6.33
N LEU A 42 -13.24 23.80 -5.93
CA LEU A 42 -12.28 24.91 -5.91
C LEU A 42 -12.03 25.50 -7.32
N LEU A 43 -12.04 24.68 -8.38
CA LEU A 43 -11.91 25.18 -9.75
C LEU A 43 -13.08 26.10 -10.16
N THR A 44 -14.26 25.94 -9.58
CA THR A 44 -15.41 26.82 -9.88
C THR A 44 -15.21 28.24 -9.34
N GLU A 45 -14.39 28.40 -8.29
CA GLU A 45 -14.07 29.70 -7.71
C GLU A 45 -13.06 30.49 -8.55
N LEU A 46 -12.33 29.84 -9.48
CA LEU A 46 -11.39 30.52 -10.39
C LEU A 46 -12.07 31.60 -11.23
N ARG A 47 -13.37 31.47 -11.50
CA ARG A 47 -14.15 32.49 -12.22
C ARG A 47 -14.17 33.85 -11.54
N LYS A 48 -13.87 33.90 -10.24
CA LYS A 48 -13.79 35.14 -9.45
C LYS A 48 -12.35 35.66 -9.30
N ALA A 49 -11.36 34.91 -9.78
CA ALA A 49 -9.96 35.28 -9.67
C ALA A 49 -9.53 36.25 -10.80
N PRO A 50 -8.44 37.02 -10.61
CA PRO A 50 -7.86 37.83 -11.68
C PRO A 50 -7.49 36.97 -12.90
N THR A 51 -7.61 37.53 -14.11
CA THR A 51 -7.36 36.81 -15.38
C THR A 51 -6.00 36.10 -15.41
N LEU A 52 -4.95 36.77 -14.93
CA LEU A 52 -3.60 36.18 -14.83
C LEU A 52 -3.60 34.89 -13.99
N VAL A 53 -4.34 34.86 -12.88
CA VAL A 53 -4.44 33.66 -12.02
C VAL A 53 -5.16 32.55 -12.76
N VAL A 54 -6.24 32.86 -13.48
CA VAL A 54 -7.00 31.87 -14.27
C VAL A 54 -6.11 31.26 -15.35
N GLU A 55 -5.36 32.08 -16.09
CA GLU A 55 -4.43 31.64 -17.13
C GLU A 55 -3.31 30.76 -16.55
N LEU A 56 -2.67 31.20 -15.45
CA LEU A 56 -1.63 30.42 -14.79
C LEU A 56 -2.15 29.07 -14.29
N VAL A 57 -3.35 29.03 -13.70
CA VAL A 57 -3.96 27.79 -13.22
C VAL A 57 -4.36 26.89 -14.39
N ALA A 58 -4.91 27.43 -15.47
CA ALA A 58 -5.25 26.67 -16.67
C ALA A 58 -4.00 26.03 -17.30
N VAL A 59 -2.91 26.79 -17.42
CA VAL A 59 -1.62 26.28 -17.90
C VAL A 59 -1.09 25.19 -16.95
N ALA A 60 -1.15 25.41 -15.63
CA ALA A 60 -0.69 24.43 -14.65
C ALA A 60 -1.48 23.12 -14.69
N ILE A 61 -2.81 23.16 -14.86
CA ILE A 61 -3.69 21.98 -14.96
C ILE A 61 -3.34 21.11 -16.16
N VAL A 62 -2.79 21.69 -17.23
CA VAL A 62 -2.37 20.94 -18.42
C VAL A 62 -0.91 20.50 -18.33
N LEU A 63 0.00 21.42 -18.01
CA LEU A 63 1.44 21.17 -18.05
C LEU A 63 1.92 20.29 -16.90
N LEU A 64 1.42 20.48 -15.68
CA LEU A 64 1.91 19.70 -14.52
C LEU A 64 1.60 18.21 -14.66
N PRO A 65 0.39 17.77 -15.04
CA PRO A 65 0.13 16.36 -15.28
C PRO A 65 0.94 15.79 -16.45
N ALA A 66 1.15 16.56 -17.52
CA ALA A 66 1.96 16.12 -18.66
C ALA A 66 3.43 15.88 -18.26
N ILE A 67 4.07 16.89 -17.63
CA ILE A 67 5.44 16.79 -17.13
C ILE A 67 5.54 15.69 -16.07
N GLY A 68 4.60 15.65 -15.14
CA GLY A 68 4.54 14.64 -14.08
C GLY A 68 4.43 13.22 -14.62
N THR A 69 3.67 13.00 -15.69
CA THR A 69 3.52 11.68 -16.33
C THR A 69 4.83 11.23 -16.97
N VAL A 70 5.52 12.12 -17.69
CA VAL A 70 6.83 11.82 -18.31
C VAL A 70 7.89 11.56 -17.23
N ALA A 71 7.94 12.40 -16.19
CA ALA A 71 8.84 12.23 -15.07
C ALA A 71 8.59 10.91 -14.32
N LEU A 72 7.32 10.55 -14.10
CA LEU A 72 6.93 9.28 -13.47
C LEU A 72 7.35 8.09 -14.33
N ALA A 73 7.12 8.12 -15.65
CA ALA A 73 7.55 7.07 -16.56
C ALA A 73 9.07 6.87 -16.48
N TRP A 74 9.85 7.95 -16.58
CA TRP A 74 11.31 7.91 -16.44
C TRP A 74 11.75 7.32 -15.09
N PHE A 75 11.16 7.80 -13.99
CA PHE A 75 11.45 7.31 -12.65
C PHE A 75 11.19 5.80 -12.51
N LEU A 76 10.04 5.32 -13.02
CA LEU A 76 9.67 3.91 -12.95
C LEU A 76 10.58 3.01 -13.81
N LEU A 77 10.98 3.48 -15.00
CA LEU A 77 11.94 2.77 -15.84
C LEU A 77 13.31 2.67 -15.13
N ALA A 78 13.83 3.78 -14.61
CA ALA A 78 15.10 3.82 -13.89
C ALA A 78 15.06 2.95 -12.62
N ASN A 79 13.94 2.98 -11.88
CA ASN A 79 13.71 2.13 -10.72
C ASN A 79 13.68 0.64 -11.10
N GLY A 80 12.96 0.28 -12.17
CA GLY A 80 12.88 -1.09 -12.66
C GLY A 80 14.23 -1.65 -13.08
N LEU A 81 15.05 -0.85 -13.76
CA LEU A 81 16.44 -1.23 -14.08
C LEU A 81 17.29 -1.43 -12.81
N THR A 82 17.11 -0.57 -11.80
CA THR A 82 17.80 -0.70 -10.51
C THR A 82 17.39 -1.97 -9.77
N MET A 83 16.09 -2.30 -9.77
CA MET A 83 15.56 -3.53 -9.18
C MET A 83 16.12 -4.78 -9.86
N ILE A 84 16.20 -4.80 -11.19
CA ILE A 84 16.81 -5.92 -11.92
C ILE A 84 18.28 -6.11 -11.55
N ARG A 85 19.05 -5.01 -11.42
CA ARG A 85 20.47 -5.06 -11.08
C ARG A 85 20.73 -5.55 -9.64
N LYS A 86 19.90 -5.13 -8.68
CA LYS A 86 20.11 -5.42 -7.25
C LYS A 86 19.43 -6.70 -6.77
N GLU A 87 18.23 -6.99 -7.28
CA GLU A 87 17.35 -8.06 -6.78
C GLU A 87 17.12 -9.18 -7.81
N GLY A 88 17.63 -9.01 -9.05
CA GLY A 88 17.50 -10.00 -10.13
C GLY A 88 16.17 -9.96 -10.88
N ARG A 89 16.07 -10.81 -11.92
CA ARG A 89 14.94 -10.87 -12.88
C ARG A 89 13.80 -11.78 -12.40
N ARG A 90 13.14 -11.41 -11.30
CA ARG A 90 11.89 -12.07 -10.85
C ARG A 90 10.67 -11.24 -11.27
N PRO A 91 9.49 -11.82 -11.56
CA PRO A 91 8.31 -11.06 -11.97
C PRO A 91 7.95 -9.89 -11.03
N ALA A 92 8.09 -10.09 -9.72
CA ALA A 92 7.86 -9.05 -8.71
C ALA A 92 8.81 -7.85 -8.82
N ASN A 93 10.02 -8.04 -9.36
CA ASN A 93 11.04 -7.01 -9.54
C ASN A 93 10.90 -6.25 -10.87
N LEU A 94 10.04 -6.73 -11.78
CA LEU A 94 9.78 -6.12 -13.08
C LEU A 94 8.60 -5.13 -13.05
N LEU A 95 7.85 -5.08 -11.95
CA LEU A 95 6.59 -4.33 -11.86
C LEU A 95 6.75 -2.84 -12.16
N SER A 96 7.77 -2.18 -11.60
CA SER A 96 8.02 -0.76 -11.90
C SER A 96 8.45 -0.54 -13.35
N LEU A 97 9.28 -1.43 -13.91
CA LEU A 97 9.68 -1.36 -15.32
C LEU A 97 8.46 -1.47 -16.24
N LEU A 98 7.60 -2.47 -16.01
CA LEU A 98 6.40 -2.71 -16.79
C LEU A 98 5.40 -1.56 -16.68
N ALA A 99 5.23 -0.99 -15.48
CA ALA A 99 4.39 0.20 -15.29
C ALA A 99 4.93 1.40 -16.08
N GLY A 100 6.25 1.64 -16.04
CA GLY A 100 6.90 2.70 -16.83
C GLY A 100 6.71 2.52 -18.34
N LEU A 101 6.94 1.30 -18.85
CA LEU A 101 6.71 0.96 -20.26
C LEU A 101 5.24 1.12 -20.65
N GLY A 102 4.30 0.76 -19.76
CA GLY A 102 2.87 0.95 -19.98
C GLY A 102 2.47 2.41 -20.12
N ILE A 103 3.07 3.32 -19.33
CA ILE A 103 2.84 4.76 -19.46
C ILE A 103 3.36 5.25 -20.82
N ILE A 104 4.57 4.84 -21.23
CA ILE A 104 5.13 5.21 -22.54
C ILE A 104 4.25 4.69 -23.68
N ALA A 105 3.76 3.45 -23.59
CA ALA A 105 2.87 2.87 -24.59
C ALA A 105 1.55 3.66 -24.70
N LEU A 106 0.97 4.07 -23.56
CA LEU A 106 -0.24 4.91 -23.55
C LEU A 106 0.02 6.28 -24.19
N LEU A 107 1.14 6.94 -23.86
CA LEU A 107 1.51 8.21 -24.48
C LEU A 107 1.74 8.08 -25.99
N ALA A 108 2.41 7.02 -26.43
CA ALA A 108 2.62 6.73 -27.85
C ALA A 108 1.29 6.47 -28.58
N LEU A 109 0.36 5.75 -27.95
CA LEU A 109 -0.98 5.50 -28.49
C LEU A 109 -1.78 6.80 -28.64
N MET A 110 -1.75 7.68 -27.64
CA MET A 110 -2.37 9.01 -27.69
C MET A 110 -1.75 9.86 -28.81
N ALA A 111 -0.43 9.88 -28.92
CA ALA A 111 0.27 10.61 -29.99
C ALA A 111 -0.08 10.07 -31.38
N ALA A 112 -0.11 8.75 -31.56
CA ALA A 112 -0.49 8.10 -32.81
C ALA A 112 -1.93 8.44 -33.21
N ALA A 113 -2.88 8.46 -32.25
CA ALA A 113 -4.26 8.86 -32.49
C ALA A 113 -4.34 10.30 -33.03
N VAL A 114 -3.56 11.23 -32.46
CA VAL A 114 -3.52 12.64 -32.89
C VAL A 114 -2.86 12.79 -34.26
N VAL A 115 -1.70 12.18 -34.47
CA VAL A 115 -0.92 12.31 -35.72
C VAL A 115 -1.64 11.68 -36.91
N THR A 116 -2.30 10.54 -36.71
CA THR A 116 -3.02 9.85 -37.80
C THR A 116 -4.42 10.41 -38.04
N GLY A 117 -4.98 11.19 -37.10
CA GLY A 117 -6.37 11.62 -37.14
C GLY A 117 -7.40 10.48 -37.09
N SER A 118 -6.97 9.26 -36.73
CA SER A 118 -7.83 8.08 -36.79
C SER A 118 -8.81 8.04 -35.62
N HIS A 119 -10.11 8.10 -35.93
CA HIS A 119 -11.17 8.04 -34.94
C HIS A 119 -11.13 6.76 -34.08
N ARG A 120 -10.81 5.61 -34.71
CA ARG A 120 -10.67 4.33 -34.00
C ARG A 120 -9.51 4.35 -33.00
N LEU A 121 -8.37 4.92 -33.39
CA LEU A 121 -7.23 5.06 -32.48
C LEU A 121 -7.54 6.05 -31.35
N ALA A 122 -8.27 7.14 -31.61
CA ALA A 122 -8.69 8.08 -30.59
C ALA A 122 -9.61 7.43 -29.55
N ILE A 123 -10.57 6.61 -29.98
CA ILE A 123 -11.46 5.86 -29.07
C ILE A 123 -10.67 4.85 -28.25
N LEU A 124 -9.76 4.09 -28.88
CA LEU A 124 -8.91 3.13 -28.18
C LEU A 124 -8.03 3.82 -27.13
N ALA A 125 -7.40 4.94 -27.51
CA ALA A 125 -6.54 5.72 -26.63
C ALA A 125 -7.33 6.34 -25.46
N GLY A 126 -8.51 6.91 -25.73
CA GLY A 126 -9.41 7.44 -24.71
C GLY A 126 -9.91 6.36 -23.74
N THR A 127 -10.25 5.18 -24.26
CA THR A 127 -10.68 4.03 -23.45
C THR A 127 -9.54 3.55 -22.55
N ALA A 128 -8.34 3.39 -23.10
CA ALA A 128 -7.16 3.01 -22.34
C ALA A 128 -6.84 4.05 -21.27
N LEU A 129 -6.94 5.34 -21.59
CA LEU A 129 -6.76 6.44 -20.64
C LEU A 129 -7.77 6.38 -19.49
N LEU A 130 -9.04 6.10 -19.76
CA LEU A 130 -10.07 5.96 -18.72
C LEU A 130 -9.79 4.79 -17.78
N VAL A 131 -9.43 3.61 -18.34
CA VAL A 131 -9.09 2.42 -17.55
C VAL A 131 -7.85 2.66 -16.69
N VAL A 132 -6.77 3.19 -17.29
CA VAL A 132 -5.54 3.55 -16.57
C VAL A 132 -5.81 4.65 -15.55
N GLY A 133 -6.68 5.61 -15.86
CA GLY A 133 -7.10 6.67 -14.95
C GLY A 133 -7.81 6.13 -13.70
N TYR A 134 -8.70 5.15 -13.87
CA TYR A 134 -9.34 4.46 -12.74
C TYR A 134 -8.33 3.74 -11.87
N ILE A 135 -7.43 2.94 -12.47
CA ILE A 135 -6.38 2.22 -11.74
C ILE A 135 -5.44 3.21 -11.01
N SER A 136 -5.04 4.29 -11.69
CA SER A 136 -4.18 5.33 -11.13
C SER A 136 -4.86 6.07 -9.97
N PHE A 137 -6.15 6.37 -10.09
CA PHE A 137 -6.94 6.95 -9.00
C PHE A 137 -6.92 6.05 -7.76
N LEU A 138 -7.18 4.75 -7.92
CA LEU A 138 -7.10 3.80 -6.81
C LEU A 138 -5.69 3.68 -6.24
N PHE A 139 -4.65 3.72 -7.08
CA PHE A 139 -3.26 3.69 -6.64
C PHE A 139 -2.92 4.92 -5.78
N VAL A 140 -3.32 6.12 -6.21
CA VAL A 140 -3.15 7.36 -5.43
C VAL A 140 -3.92 7.29 -4.11
N CYS A 141 -5.16 6.79 -4.12
CA CYS A 141 -5.93 6.55 -2.89
C CYS A 141 -5.18 5.61 -1.94
N PHE A 142 -4.67 4.49 -2.46
CA PHE A 142 -3.91 3.51 -1.70
C PHE A 142 -2.66 4.12 -1.06
N VAL A 143 -1.81 4.79 -1.84
CA VAL A 143 -0.56 5.41 -1.34
C VAL A 143 -0.87 6.52 -0.34
N GLY A 144 -1.81 7.41 -0.66
CA GLY A 144 -2.19 8.53 0.20
C GLY A 144 -2.73 8.06 1.55
N TYR A 145 -3.61 7.06 1.54
CA TYR A 145 -4.16 6.54 2.78
C TYR A 145 -3.19 5.64 3.55
N ALA A 146 -2.32 4.86 2.87
CA ALA A 146 -1.26 4.09 3.52
C ALA A 146 -0.32 5.01 4.32
N PHE A 147 0.00 6.18 3.77
CA PHE A 147 0.78 7.21 4.45
C PHE A 147 0.08 7.80 5.67
N LEU A 148 -1.22 8.10 5.57
CA LEU A 148 -2.02 8.56 6.72
C LEU A 148 -2.14 7.48 7.80
N TYR A 149 -2.39 6.24 7.39
CA TYR A 149 -2.48 5.09 8.29
C TYR A 149 -1.19 4.91 9.09
N GLY A 150 -0.03 4.97 8.44
CA GLY A 150 1.28 4.81 9.08
C GLY A 150 1.66 5.93 10.06
N ARG A 151 1.00 7.10 10.00
CA ARG A 151 1.21 8.19 10.98
C ARG A 151 0.43 8.00 12.27
N HIS A 152 -0.57 7.12 12.29
CA HIS A 152 -1.30 6.87 13.52
C HIS A 152 -0.46 6.06 14.50
N ARG A 153 -0.47 6.49 15.76
CA ARG A 153 0.15 5.77 16.87
C ARG A 153 -0.96 5.28 17.82
N PRO A 154 -1.02 3.99 18.17
CA PRO A 154 -1.90 3.52 19.23
C PRO A 154 -1.51 4.20 20.54
N ARG A 155 -2.52 4.64 21.29
CA ARG A 155 -2.37 5.27 22.62
C ARG A 155 -2.56 4.28 23.78
N ARG A 156 -2.89 3.03 23.46
CA ARG A 156 -3.19 1.99 24.45
C ARG A 156 -1.95 1.16 24.74
N ASP A 157 -1.93 0.60 25.93
CA ASP A 157 -1.00 -0.46 26.27
C ASP A 157 -1.27 -1.67 25.37
N VAL A 158 -0.19 -2.35 25.00
CA VAL A 158 -0.24 -3.54 24.15
C VAL A 158 0.23 -4.74 24.93
N ASP A 159 -0.45 -5.86 24.74
CA ASP A 159 -0.14 -7.14 25.36
C ASP A 159 0.84 -7.95 24.51
N PHE A 160 0.80 -7.74 23.19
CA PHE A 160 1.59 -8.49 22.23
C PHE A 160 2.19 -7.61 21.14
N VAL A 161 3.40 -7.97 20.69
CA VAL A 161 4.05 -7.41 19.50
C VAL A 161 4.32 -8.54 18.51
N VAL A 162 3.61 -8.58 17.40
CA VAL A 162 3.77 -9.63 16.37
C VAL A 162 4.68 -9.11 15.26
N VAL A 163 5.89 -9.65 15.11
CA VAL A 163 6.79 -9.32 14.00
C VAL A 163 6.56 -10.31 12.86
N LEU A 164 6.18 -9.81 11.68
CA LEU A 164 5.94 -10.66 10.51
C LEU A 164 7.23 -10.99 9.76
N GLY A 165 7.38 -12.25 9.36
CA GLY A 165 8.42 -12.76 8.48
C GLY A 165 8.46 -12.13 7.08
N SER A 166 9.61 -12.24 6.41
CA SER A 166 9.85 -11.75 5.05
C SER A 166 10.82 -12.58 4.22
N GLY A 167 11.13 -13.79 4.65
CA GLY A 167 12.13 -14.69 4.06
C GLY A 167 13.53 -14.56 4.67
N LEU A 168 14.30 -15.64 4.58
CA LEU A 168 15.70 -15.72 5.02
C LEU A 168 16.71 -15.70 3.85
N ILE A 169 17.92 -15.18 4.09
CA ILE A 169 19.07 -15.29 3.18
C ILE A 169 19.77 -16.62 3.44
N GLY A 170 20.01 -17.40 2.39
CA GLY A 170 20.69 -18.70 2.52
C GLY A 170 19.90 -19.73 3.34
N GLY A 171 18.62 -19.45 3.59
CA GLY A 171 17.70 -20.29 4.33
C GLY A 171 17.86 -20.27 5.85
N ASP A 172 18.78 -19.48 6.40
CA ASP A 172 19.03 -19.40 7.86
C ASP A 172 19.32 -18.00 8.41
N ARG A 173 19.67 -17.03 7.54
CA ARG A 173 20.12 -15.71 7.97
C ARG A 173 19.04 -14.64 7.80
N VAL A 174 18.83 -13.85 8.85
CA VAL A 174 17.92 -12.68 8.83
C VAL A 174 18.43 -11.60 7.84
N PRO A 175 17.67 -11.24 6.78
CA PRO A 175 18.03 -10.14 5.88
C PRO A 175 17.87 -8.76 6.54
N PRO A 176 18.48 -7.70 5.97
CA PRO A 176 18.30 -6.32 6.46
C PRO A 176 16.83 -5.87 6.56
N LEU A 177 15.96 -6.32 5.65
CA LEU A 177 14.52 -6.02 5.71
C LEU A 177 13.83 -6.63 6.93
N LEU A 178 14.20 -7.85 7.30
CA LEU A 178 13.64 -8.56 8.44
C LEU A 178 14.25 -8.03 9.75
N ALA A 179 15.56 -7.76 9.77
CA ALA A 179 16.23 -7.07 10.87
C ALA A 179 15.54 -5.74 11.22
N SER A 180 15.27 -4.89 10.21
CA SER A 180 14.51 -3.64 10.39
C SER A 180 13.13 -3.85 11.05
N ARG A 181 12.45 -4.97 10.77
CA ARG A 181 11.18 -5.31 11.44
C ARG A 181 11.40 -5.75 12.88
N LEU A 182 12.42 -6.56 13.15
CA LEU A 182 12.77 -7.03 14.48
C LEU A 182 13.19 -5.87 15.39
N ASP A 183 14.01 -4.96 14.89
CA ASP A 183 14.43 -3.75 15.60
C ASP A 183 13.22 -2.87 15.94
N ARG A 184 12.30 -2.70 14.98
CA ARG A 184 11.05 -1.96 15.21
C ARG A 184 10.14 -2.67 16.22
N GLY A 185 10.08 -4.00 16.21
CA GLY A 185 9.34 -4.79 17.20
C GLY A 185 9.92 -4.65 18.59
N ARG A 186 11.25 -4.74 18.70
CA ARG A 186 12.00 -4.51 19.95
C ARG A 186 11.76 -3.11 20.50
N GLU A 187 11.80 -2.08 19.66
CA GLU A 187 11.53 -0.69 20.09
C GLU A 187 10.13 -0.54 20.70
N VAL A 188 9.11 -1.18 20.11
CA VAL A 188 7.74 -1.17 20.66
C VAL A 188 7.68 -1.89 21.99
N TYR A 189 8.34 -3.05 22.10
CA TYR A 189 8.45 -3.78 23.35
C TYR A 189 9.12 -2.94 24.44
N GLU A 190 10.26 -2.32 24.16
CA GLU A 190 11.03 -1.52 25.12
C GLU A 190 10.24 -0.30 25.61
N GLN A 191 9.49 0.37 24.71
CA GLN A 191 8.61 1.48 25.07
C GLN A 191 7.49 1.09 26.03
N GLN A 192 7.01 -0.15 25.94
CA GLN A 192 5.92 -0.67 26.78
C GLN A 192 6.46 -1.24 28.10
N ALA A 193 7.60 -1.94 28.05
CA ALA A 193 8.34 -2.39 29.22
C ALA A 193 8.75 -1.22 30.12
N ALA A 194 9.21 -0.09 29.55
CA ALA A 194 9.52 1.13 30.30
C ALA A 194 8.33 1.75 31.02
N ARG A 195 7.09 1.41 30.62
CA ARG A 195 5.84 1.82 31.29
C ARG A 195 5.35 0.80 32.31
N GLY A 196 6.11 -0.28 32.54
CA GLY A 196 5.75 -1.35 33.47
C GLY A 196 4.84 -2.43 32.88
N ASN A 197 4.56 -2.41 31.57
CA ASN A 197 3.75 -3.43 30.91
C ASN A 197 4.51 -4.08 29.74
N PRO A 198 5.46 -4.99 30.00
CA PRO A 198 6.24 -5.62 28.95
C PRO A 198 5.37 -6.61 28.14
N PRO A 199 5.17 -6.40 26.82
CA PRO A 199 4.37 -7.30 26.00
C PRO A 199 5.12 -8.59 25.66
N VAL A 200 4.41 -9.63 25.22
CA VAL A 200 5.04 -10.79 24.58
C VAL A 200 5.32 -10.46 23.11
N LEU A 201 6.57 -10.59 22.68
CA LEU A 201 6.97 -10.46 21.27
C LEU A 201 6.82 -11.81 20.58
N ILE A 202 5.96 -11.88 19.57
CA ILE A 202 5.73 -13.07 18.74
C ILE A 202 6.52 -12.89 17.43
N THR A 203 7.48 -13.77 17.16
CA THR A 203 8.09 -13.90 15.84
C THR A 203 7.21 -14.83 14.99
N SER A 204 6.61 -14.32 13.92
CA SER A 204 5.63 -15.06 13.10
C SER A 204 6.14 -15.25 11.68
N GLY A 205 6.38 -16.51 11.35
CA GLY A 205 6.84 -16.97 10.05
C GLY A 205 7.24 -18.44 10.11
N GLY A 206 6.57 -19.27 9.31
CA GLY A 206 6.90 -20.68 9.14
C GLY A 206 8.08 -20.91 8.19
N GLN A 207 8.20 -22.15 7.70
CA GLN A 207 9.30 -22.56 6.83
C GLN A 207 8.88 -22.51 5.36
N GLY A 208 9.54 -21.64 4.60
CA GLY A 208 9.48 -21.61 3.15
C GLY A 208 10.24 -22.77 2.48
N PRO A 209 9.97 -23.07 1.20
CA PRO A 209 10.65 -24.15 0.48
C PRO A 209 12.16 -23.94 0.31
N ASP A 210 12.61 -22.68 0.32
CA ASP A 210 14.03 -22.31 0.21
C ASP A 210 14.70 -22.11 1.59
N GLU A 211 14.03 -22.48 2.69
CA GLU A 211 14.48 -22.20 4.05
C GLU A 211 14.86 -23.48 4.81
N LYS A 212 15.96 -23.41 5.57
CA LYS A 212 16.48 -24.54 6.36
C LYS A 212 15.76 -24.70 7.69
N LEU A 213 15.22 -23.61 8.21
CA LEU A 213 14.42 -23.55 9.43
C LEU A 213 13.29 -22.51 9.27
N PRO A 214 12.23 -22.56 10.09
CA PRO A 214 11.19 -21.54 10.06
C PRO A 214 11.74 -20.15 10.36
N GLU A 215 11.24 -19.13 9.65
CA GLU A 215 11.68 -17.75 9.82
C GLU A 215 11.62 -17.29 11.28
N SER A 216 10.56 -17.66 12.00
CA SER A 216 10.34 -17.33 13.41
C SER A 216 11.45 -17.80 14.36
N HIS A 217 12.12 -18.92 14.06
CA HIS A 217 13.24 -19.42 14.85
C HIS A 217 14.48 -18.56 14.63
N ALA A 218 14.86 -18.31 13.37
CA ALA A 218 15.97 -17.42 13.04
C ALA A 218 15.75 -15.98 13.57
N MET A 219 14.50 -15.49 13.53
CA MET A 219 14.11 -14.21 14.12
C MET A 219 14.27 -14.18 15.64
N ALA A 220 13.88 -15.26 16.31
CA ALA A 220 13.97 -15.37 17.77
C ALA A 220 15.42 -15.44 18.25
N ASP A 221 16.25 -16.19 17.54
CA ASP A 221 17.68 -16.32 17.83
C ASP A 221 18.37 -14.96 17.60
N TYR A 222 18.07 -14.28 16.48
CA TYR A 222 18.56 -12.93 16.19
C TYR A 222 18.29 -11.91 17.31
N LEU A 223 17.10 -11.97 17.91
CA LEU A 223 16.71 -11.09 19.01
C LEU A 223 17.44 -11.46 20.31
N THR A 224 17.51 -12.76 20.62
CA THR A 224 18.12 -13.28 21.86
C THR A 224 19.63 -13.04 21.88
N GLU A 225 20.32 -13.24 20.76
CA GLU A 225 21.74 -12.91 20.59
C GLU A 225 22.04 -11.42 20.83
N ARG A 226 21.04 -10.55 20.67
CA ARG A 226 21.14 -9.11 20.94
C ARG A 226 20.57 -8.72 22.31
N GLY A 227 20.40 -9.67 23.21
CA GLY A 227 19.98 -9.43 24.59
C GLY A 227 18.49 -9.21 24.80
N PHE A 228 17.63 -9.59 23.85
CA PHE A 228 16.19 -9.59 24.09
C PHE A 228 15.82 -10.71 25.10
N PRO A 229 14.97 -10.44 26.11
CA PRO A 229 14.63 -11.41 27.14
C PRO A 229 13.77 -12.56 26.58
N ALA A 230 14.34 -13.76 26.53
CA ALA A 230 13.69 -14.95 25.95
C ALA A 230 12.34 -15.31 26.59
N GLN A 231 12.16 -15.00 27.88
CA GLN A 231 10.91 -15.20 28.61
C GLN A 231 9.72 -14.40 28.04
N HIS A 232 9.95 -13.32 27.30
CA HIS A 232 8.90 -12.52 26.66
C HIS A 232 8.85 -12.77 25.15
N LEU A 233 9.40 -13.88 24.68
CA LEU A 233 9.45 -14.25 23.27
C LEU A 233 8.59 -15.48 23.02
N ALA A 234 7.76 -15.43 22.00
CA ALA A 234 6.99 -16.57 21.50
C ALA A 234 7.23 -16.75 20.00
N ARG A 235 7.18 -17.99 19.52
CA ARG A 235 7.42 -18.34 18.12
C ARG A 235 6.12 -18.86 17.49
N GLU A 236 5.81 -18.36 16.30
CA GLU A 236 4.78 -18.93 15.42
C GLU A 236 5.48 -19.40 14.13
N ASP A 237 5.55 -20.71 13.94
CA ASP A 237 6.44 -21.37 12.96
C ASP A 237 5.72 -22.21 11.90
N ARG A 238 4.41 -22.03 11.72
CA ARG A 238 3.58 -22.87 10.83
C ARG A 238 3.10 -22.14 9.58
N SER A 239 3.05 -20.83 9.63
CA SER A 239 2.51 -19.97 8.57
C SER A 239 3.32 -20.00 7.26
N ARG A 240 2.63 -19.91 6.13
CA ARG A 240 3.21 -19.76 4.78
C ARG A 240 2.72 -18.50 4.07
N THR A 241 1.70 -17.84 4.62
CA THR A 241 1.12 -16.61 4.08
C THR A 241 0.96 -15.55 5.17
N THR A 242 0.83 -14.29 4.77
CA THR A 242 0.50 -13.19 5.70
C THR A 242 -0.82 -13.42 6.44
N GLU A 243 -1.80 -14.06 5.80
CA GLU A 243 -3.08 -14.40 6.43
C GLU A 243 -2.91 -15.45 7.52
N GLU A 244 -2.14 -16.50 7.25
CA GLU A 244 -1.79 -17.53 8.24
C GLU A 244 -0.94 -16.99 9.38
N ASN A 245 0.07 -16.14 9.10
CA ASN A 245 0.86 -15.44 10.13
C ASN A 245 -0.07 -14.80 11.16
N LEU A 246 -1.05 -14.03 10.67
CA LEU A 246 -2.00 -13.30 11.51
C LEU A 246 -2.99 -14.23 12.23
N LEU A 247 -3.49 -15.27 11.57
CA LEU A 247 -4.43 -16.24 12.17
C LEU A 247 -3.76 -17.09 13.25
N PHE A 248 -2.55 -17.58 13.00
CA PHE A 248 -1.83 -18.43 13.95
C PHE A 248 -1.28 -17.62 15.12
N SER A 249 -0.78 -16.41 14.87
CA SER A 249 -0.44 -15.47 15.94
C SER A 249 -1.66 -15.11 16.79
N LYS A 250 -2.83 -14.91 16.17
CA LYS A 250 -4.09 -14.66 16.88
C LYS A 250 -4.42 -15.80 17.84
N ALA A 251 -4.31 -17.06 17.39
CA ALA A 251 -4.58 -18.21 18.24
C ALA A 251 -3.67 -18.23 19.49
N ILE A 252 -2.38 -17.92 19.32
CA ILE A 252 -1.42 -17.80 20.45
C ILE A 252 -1.86 -16.68 21.41
N MET A 253 -2.23 -15.51 20.89
CA MET A 253 -2.65 -14.37 21.71
C MET A 253 -3.97 -14.64 22.45
N GLU A 254 -4.95 -15.27 21.81
CA GLU A 254 -6.26 -15.58 22.42
C GLU A 254 -6.15 -16.62 23.53
N GLN A 255 -5.25 -17.61 23.38
CA GLN A 255 -4.95 -18.58 24.44
C GLN A 255 -4.31 -17.92 25.65
N ALA A 256 -3.46 -16.91 25.44
CA ALA A 256 -2.77 -16.22 26.51
C ALA A 256 -3.62 -15.14 27.20
N LYS A 257 -4.44 -14.38 26.45
CA LYS A 257 -5.28 -13.31 26.99
C LYS A 257 -6.50 -13.04 26.12
N THR A 258 -7.69 -13.24 26.68
CA THR A 258 -8.95 -12.82 26.06
C THR A 258 -9.00 -11.30 25.91
N GLY A 259 -9.45 -10.80 24.76
CA GLY A 259 -9.58 -9.36 24.54
C GLY A 259 -8.24 -8.61 24.41
N TYR A 260 -7.17 -9.33 24.05
CA TYR A 260 -5.84 -8.76 23.87
C TYR A 260 -5.82 -7.54 22.94
N HIS A 261 -4.81 -6.70 23.15
CA HIS A 261 -4.40 -5.67 22.21
C HIS A 261 -2.99 -5.97 21.69
N CYS A 262 -2.80 -5.91 20.38
CA CYS A 262 -1.48 -6.12 19.79
C CYS A 262 -1.04 -5.01 18.84
N VAL A 263 0.27 -4.97 18.62
CA VAL A 263 0.88 -4.27 17.49
C VAL A 263 1.50 -5.32 16.58
N VAL A 264 1.18 -5.24 15.29
CA VAL A 264 1.83 -6.04 14.25
C VAL A 264 2.91 -5.19 13.60
N VAL A 265 4.10 -5.74 13.40
CA VAL A 265 5.23 -5.04 12.80
C VAL A 265 5.60 -5.69 11.48
N THR A 266 5.70 -4.85 10.45
CA THR A 266 6.18 -5.21 9.12
C THR A 266 6.86 -4.00 8.47
N ASN A 267 7.21 -4.04 7.18
CA ASN A 267 7.80 -2.90 6.48
C ASN A 267 6.75 -1.85 6.04
N ASN A 268 7.17 -0.60 5.87
CA ASN A 268 6.31 0.54 5.51
C ASN A 268 5.42 0.29 4.28
N PHE A 269 5.96 -0.29 3.20
CA PHE A 269 5.18 -0.57 1.99
C PHE A 269 4.08 -1.63 2.22
N HIS A 270 4.27 -2.53 3.19
CA HIS A 270 3.36 -3.64 3.49
C HIS A 270 2.35 -3.33 4.60
N ALA A 271 2.63 -2.33 5.45
CA ALA A 271 1.87 -2.07 6.66
C ALA A 271 0.36 -1.89 6.41
N PHE A 272 -0.02 -1.16 5.36
CA PHE A 272 -1.45 -0.96 5.09
C PHE A 272 -2.13 -2.24 4.60
N ARG A 273 -1.52 -3.03 3.71
CA ARG A 273 -2.10 -4.33 3.30
C ARG A 273 -2.19 -5.29 4.48
N ALA A 274 -1.15 -5.39 5.29
CA ALA A 274 -1.17 -6.19 6.51
C ALA A 274 -2.28 -5.74 7.48
N ALA A 275 -2.57 -4.44 7.54
CA ALA A 275 -3.69 -3.92 8.32
C ALA A 275 -5.07 -4.35 7.79
N LEU A 276 -5.25 -4.34 6.46
CA LEU A 276 -6.46 -4.87 5.83
C LEU A 276 -6.64 -6.37 6.16
N THR A 277 -5.55 -7.14 6.09
CA THR A 277 -5.57 -8.57 6.43
C THR A 277 -5.86 -8.78 7.91
N ALA A 278 -5.24 -8.02 8.82
CA ALA A 278 -5.49 -8.09 10.26
C ALA A 278 -6.95 -7.82 10.60
N ARG A 279 -7.58 -6.86 9.89
CA ARG A 279 -9.02 -6.64 10.00
C ARG A 279 -9.83 -7.84 9.51
N LYS A 280 -9.48 -8.40 8.35
CA LYS A 280 -10.17 -9.56 7.76
C LYS A 280 -10.12 -10.79 8.69
N THR A 281 -9.00 -11.02 9.36
CA THR A 281 -8.79 -12.14 10.28
C THR A 281 -9.28 -11.87 11.71
N GLY A 282 -9.79 -10.67 11.98
CA GLY A 282 -10.27 -10.27 13.31
C GLY A 282 -9.17 -10.11 14.35
N VAL A 283 -7.92 -9.86 13.92
CA VAL A 283 -6.81 -9.51 14.83
C VAL A 283 -7.07 -8.12 15.41
N ASN A 284 -7.10 -8.02 16.74
CA ASN A 284 -7.31 -6.76 17.45
C ASN A 284 -5.98 -5.99 17.60
N GLY A 285 -5.47 -5.48 16.47
CA GLY A 285 -4.20 -4.78 16.47
C GLY A 285 -4.05 -3.70 15.42
N HIS A 286 -3.14 -2.79 15.71
CA HIS A 286 -2.63 -1.80 14.78
C HIS A 286 -1.36 -2.32 14.12
N VAL A 287 -1.04 -1.84 12.91
CA VAL A 287 0.10 -2.33 12.14
C VAL A 287 1.11 -1.22 11.94
N PHE A 288 2.34 -1.44 12.40
CA PHE A 288 3.47 -0.55 12.21
C PHE A 288 4.34 -0.98 11.05
N GLY A 289 4.75 0.03 10.27
CA GLY A 289 5.78 -0.09 9.28
C GLY A 289 7.17 0.15 9.88
N SER A 290 8.16 -0.57 9.37
CA SER A 290 9.58 -0.35 9.57
C SER A 290 10.23 0.19 8.28
N PRO A 291 11.33 0.95 8.37
CA PRO A 291 12.04 1.48 7.22
C PRO A 291 12.43 0.40 6.20
N THR A 292 12.49 0.81 4.94
CA THR A 292 12.88 -0.03 3.80
C THR A 292 13.78 0.79 2.89
N ALA A 293 14.69 0.13 2.16
CA ALA A 293 15.53 0.79 1.18
C ALA A 293 14.69 1.55 0.13
N ALA A 294 15.03 2.81 -0.11
CA ALA A 294 14.24 3.69 -0.97
C ALA A 294 14.08 3.15 -2.39
N TYR A 295 15.09 2.47 -2.94
CA TYR A 295 15.01 1.88 -4.28
C TYR A 295 14.01 0.71 -4.37
N TYR A 296 13.75 0.01 -3.27
CA TYR A 296 12.83 -1.12 -3.23
C TYR A 296 11.36 -0.66 -3.10
N TRP A 297 11.13 0.52 -2.52
CA TRP A 297 9.81 1.04 -2.19
C TRP A 297 8.84 1.14 -3.38
N PRO A 298 9.21 1.63 -4.59
CA PRO A 298 8.26 1.76 -5.70
C PRO A 298 7.72 0.41 -6.18
N SER A 299 8.62 -0.53 -6.52
CA SER A 299 8.22 -1.86 -6.99
C SER A 299 7.44 -2.63 -5.93
N ALA A 300 7.85 -2.51 -4.66
CA ALA A 300 7.13 -3.11 -3.55
C ALA A 300 5.72 -2.52 -3.40
N THR A 301 5.58 -1.20 -3.46
CA THR A 301 4.28 -0.52 -3.32
C THR A 301 3.32 -0.88 -4.46
N ILE A 302 3.81 -0.98 -5.71
CA ILE A 302 3.00 -1.44 -6.85
C ILE A 302 2.50 -2.87 -6.63
N ARG A 303 3.36 -3.77 -6.13
CA ARG A 303 2.99 -5.15 -5.79
C ARG A 303 1.90 -5.20 -4.72
N GLU A 304 2.04 -4.40 -3.68
CA GLU A 304 1.09 -4.33 -2.57
C GLU A 304 -0.27 -3.79 -3.03
N PHE A 305 -0.25 -2.75 -3.87
CA PHE A 305 -1.45 -2.25 -4.52
C PHE A 305 -2.11 -3.32 -5.41
N ALA A 306 -1.34 -4.04 -6.23
CA ALA A 306 -1.86 -5.10 -7.09
C ALA A 306 -2.58 -6.19 -6.27
N ALA A 307 -2.02 -6.59 -5.13
CA ALA A 307 -2.68 -7.53 -4.22
C ALA A 307 -4.01 -6.98 -3.67
N VAL A 308 -4.07 -5.70 -3.29
CA VAL A 308 -5.31 -5.04 -2.83
C VAL A 308 -6.33 -4.92 -3.95
N PHE A 309 -5.89 -4.58 -5.16
CA PHE A 309 -6.73 -4.52 -6.35
C PHE A 309 -7.36 -5.89 -6.67
N LEU A 310 -6.56 -6.96 -6.62
CA LEU A 310 -7.04 -8.33 -6.84
C LEU A 310 -7.94 -8.84 -5.72
N SER A 311 -7.77 -8.37 -4.48
CA SER A 311 -8.71 -8.71 -3.39
C SER A 311 -10.13 -8.17 -3.62
N HIS A 312 -10.29 -7.18 -4.50
CA HIS A 312 -11.58 -6.61 -4.93
C HIS A 312 -11.86 -6.89 -6.43
N LYS A 313 -11.38 -8.03 -6.96
CA LYS A 313 -11.41 -8.37 -8.39
C LYS A 313 -12.77 -8.16 -9.07
N LEU A 314 -13.88 -8.54 -8.42
CA LEU A 314 -15.21 -8.45 -9.03
C LEU A 314 -15.60 -7.00 -9.34
N VAL A 315 -15.42 -6.10 -8.37
CA VAL A 315 -15.72 -4.67 -8.55
C VAL A 315 -14.74 -4.04 -9.53
N ASN A 316 -13.45 -4.32 -9.36
CA ASN A 316 -12.40 -3.70 -10.16
C ASN A 316 -12.43 -4.12 -11.63
N PHE A 317 -12.52 -5.41 -11.92
CA PHE A 317 -12.64 -5.87 -13.30
C PHE A 317 -14.02 -5.55 -13.89
N GLY A 318 -15.07 -5.48 -13.07
CA GLY A 318 -16.39 -5.00 -13.52
C GLY A 318 -16.34 -3.56 -14.02
N ILE A 319 -15.71 -2.65 -13.27
CA ILE A 319 -15.55 -1.24 -13.68
C ILE A 319 -14.64 -1.13 -14.91
N CYS A 320 -13.49 -1.82 -14.93
CA CYS A 320 -12.62 -1.81 -16.11
C CYS A 320 -13.34 -2.36 -17.36
N GLY A 321 -14.13 -3.43 -17.20
CA GLY A 321 -14.92 -4.01 -18.28
C GLY A 321 -16.02 -3.07 -18.77
N LEU A 322 -16.70 -2.36 -17.87
CA LEU A 322 -17.68 -1.34 -18.24
C LEU A 322 -17.06 -0.18 -19.03
N LEU A 323 -15.92 0.35 -18.57
CA LEU A 323 -15.18 1.39 -19.27
C LEU A 323 -14.74 0.93 -20.67
N ALA A 324 -14.25 -0.31 -20.78
CA ALA A 324 -13.87 -0.91 -22.05
C ALA A 324 -15.08 -1.09 -22.99
N LEU A 325 -16.21 -1.56 -22.46
CA LEU A 325 -17.45 -1.74 -23.22
C LEU A 325 -17.97 -0.41 -23.77
N CYS A 326 -17.99 0.66 -22.97
CA CYS A 326 -18.34 1.99 -23.44
C CYS A 326 -17.43 2.44 -24.60
N GLY A 327 -16.14 2.14 -24.52
CA GLY A 327 -15.19 2.39 -25.60
C GLY A 327 -15.50 1.63 -26.88
N VAL A 328 -15.78 0.32 -26.78
CA VAL A 328 -16.16 -0.51 -27.94
C VAL A 328 -17.46 0.00 -28.57
N LEU A 329 -18.48 0.30 -27.76
CA LEU A 329 -19.76 0.82 -28.24
C LEU A 329 -19.61 2.18 -28.93
N ALA A 330 -18.67 3.02 -28.49
CA ALA A 330 -18.37 4.29 -29.15
C ALA A 330 -17.65 4.13 -30.51
N ALA A 331 -17.07 2.95 -30.77
CA ALA A 331 -16.32 2.64 -32.00
C ALA A 331 -17.13 1.90 -33.07
N LEU A 332 -18.33 1.40 -32.71
CA LEU A 332 -19.31 0.80 -33.61
C LEU A 332 -20.13 1.90 -34.31
#